data_AF-A0A970A8P2-F1
#
_entry.id   AF-A0A970A8P2-F1
#
_cell.length_a   1.000
_cell.length_b   1.000
_cell.length_c   1.000
_cell.angle_alpha   90.00
_cell.angle_beta   90.00
_cell.angle_gamma   90.00
#
_symmetry.space_group_name_H-M   'P 1'
#
loop_
_entity.id
_entity.type
_entity.pdbx_description
1 polymer ?
#
loop_
_entity_poly.entity_id
_entity_poly.type
_entity_poly.pdbx_seq_one_letter_code
_entity_poly.pdbx_strand_id
1 'polypeptide(L)'
;MNGTSLKDTHRSVETTARRGLSLVELAVVSVLLAILASAAFPVYKIFQQRSKEHRLKNTLFAVRSAIYGSKSQSGYNFFTQGYRSMVRNRIMARIETELPEEQRVAAQAHLIQELTSNDFKGYPETPQVLWNRINHLVSVDFPAAAKTLTADFEYRFLRKEPVHPFADWYPGAHFCFISANDPDSVNRTPIKLQDWNPAVHKGVVDIVSVGAGLALDGSSTDNW
;
A
#
# COMPACT_ATOMS: atom_id res chain seq x y z
N MET A 1 21.04 79.12 -42.44
CA MET A 1 19.58 78.88 -42.46
C MET A 1 19.36 77.59 -41.68
N ASN A 2 19.19 77.66 -40.35
CA ASN A 2 17.92 77.86 -39.61
C ASN A 2 16.87 76.82 -40.05
N GLY A 3 16.33 75.93 -39.22
CA GLY A 3 16.52 75.64 -37.80
C GLY A 3 15.73 74.37 -37.47
N THR A 4 16.29 73.47 -36.66
CA THR A 4 15.63 72.25 -36.21
C THR A 4 14.85 72.53 -34.93
N SER A 5 13.53 72.60 -35.07
CA SER A 5 12.56 72.79 -33.99
C SER A 5 12.40 71.49 -33.19
N LEU A 6 12.92 71.49 -31.96
CA LEU A 6 12.68 70.48 -30.95
C LEU A 6 11.25 70.67 -30.41
N LYS A 7 10.35 69.73 -30.71
CA LYS A 7 9.03 69.64 -30.08
C LYS A 7 9.18 68.94 -28.73
N ASP A 8 9.29 69.75 -27.68
CA ASP A 8 9.17 69.28 -26.30
C ASP A 8 7.75 68.74 -26.07
N THR A 9 7.66 67.41 -26.00
CA THR A 9 6.43 66.70 -25.68
C THR A 9 6.33 66.65 -24.16
N HIS A 10 5.71 67.66 -23.57
CA HIS A 10 5.36 67.69 -22.14
C HIS A 10 4.40 66.54 -21.82
N ARG A 11 4.94 65.40 -21.38
CA ARG A 11 4.17 64.31 -20.79
C ARG A 11 3.73 64.74 -19.40
N SER A 12 2.48 65.22 -19.29
CA SER A 12 1.83 65.48 -18.01
C SER A 12 1.74 64.17 -17.23
N VAL A 13 2.58 64.02 -16.21
CA VAL A 13 2.47 62.96 -15.22
C VAL A 13 1.21 63.25 -14.40
N GLU A 14 0.10 62.59 -14.75
CA GLU A 14 -1.09 62.56 -13.90
C GLU A 14 -0.69 61.97 -12.55
N THR A 15 -0.54 62.84 -11.56
CA THR A 15 -0.29 62.45 -10.18
C THR A 15 -1.59 61.89 -9.63
N THR A 16 -1.78 60.57 -9.75
CA THR A 16 -2.89 59.86 -9.12
C THR A 16 -2.83 60.13 -7.62
N ALA A 17 -3.78 60.92 -7.12
CA ALA A 17 -3.89 61.23 -5.71
C ALA A 17 -3.93 59.92 -4.90
N ARG A 18 -2.87 59.67 -4.13
CA ARG A 18 -2.78 58.51 -3.26
C ARG A 18 -3.80 58.69 -2.14
N ARG A 19 -5.00 58.14 -2.31
CA ARG A 19 -5.99 58.00 -1.22
C ARG A 19 -5.36 57.15 -0.13
N GLY A 20 -5.15 57.73 1.04
CA GLY A 20 -4.66 57.01 2.21
C GLY A 20 -5.70 55.99 2.67
N LEU A 21 -5.24 54.76 2.94
CA LEU A 21 -6.06 53.68 3.47
C LEU A 21 -6.54 54.08 4.88
N SER A 22 -7.85 54.06 5.13
CA SER A 22 -8.36 54.42 6.46
C SER A 22 -8.25 53.25 7.43
N LEU A 23 -8.05 53.53 8.72
CA LEU A 23 -8.03 52.51 9.77
C LEU A 23 -9.35 51.73 9.82
N VAL A 24 -10.47 52.41 9.56
CA VAL A 24 -11.80 51.80 9.49
C VAL A 24 -11.88 50.80 8.33
N GLU A 25 -11.31 51.12 7.17
CA GLU A 25 -11.28 50.21 6.01
C GLU A 25 -10.49 48.93 6.29
N LEU A 26 -9.32 49.04 6.94
CA LEU A 26 -8.57 47.88 7.41
C LEU A 26 -9.34 47.07 8.47
N ALA A 27 -10.03 47.74 9.40
CA ALA A 27 -10.85 47.07 10.40
C ALA A 27 -11.98 46.27 9.75
N VAL A 28 -12.70 46.84 8.79
CA VAL A 28 -13.79 46.15 8.07
C VAL A 28 -13.25 44.97 7.27
N VAL A 29 -12.16 45.14 6.51
CA VAL A 29 -11.56 44.07 5.71
C VAL A 29 -11.07 42.93 6.60
N SER A 30 -10.41 43.22 7.72
CA SER A 30 -9.94 42.17 8.64
C SER A 30 -11.09 41.38 9.27
N VAL A 31 -12.20 42.04 9.64
CA VAL A 31 -13.40 41.36 10.14
C VAL A 31 -14.02 40.45 9.07
N LEU A 32 -14.13 40.94 7.83
CA LEU A 32 -14.63 40.12 6.72
C LEU A 32 -13.75 38.89 6.46
N LEU A 33 -12.43 39.05 6.50
CA LEU A 33 -11.49 37.93 6.37
C LEU A 33 -11.62 36.93 7.52
N ALA A 34 -11.80 37.39 8.76
CA ALA A 34 -12.00 36.52 9.91
C ALA A 34 -13.28 35.69 9.80
N ILE A 35 -14.38 36.29 9.32
CA ILE A 35 -15.65 35.59 9.08
C ILE A 35 -15.48 34.53 7.99
N LEU A 36 -14.84 34.88 6.86
CA LEU A 36 -14.60 33.94 5.76
C LEU A 36 -13.71 32.78 6.19
N ALA A 37 -12.63 33.05 6.94
CA ALA A 37 -11.76 32.02 7.48
C ALA A 37 -12.51 31.08 8.42
N SER A 38 -13.33 31.64 9.32
CA SER A 38 -14.16 30.85 10.25
C SER A 38 -15.13 29.93 9.52
N ALA A 39 -15.73 30.38 8.41
CA ALA A 39 -16.65 29.58 7.60
C ALA A 39 -15.94 28.50 6.77
N ALA A 40 -14.68 28.72 6.38
CA ALA A 40 -13.91 27.78 5.55
C ALA A 40 -13.36 26.58 6.34
N PHE A 41 -13.07 26.72 7.64
CA PHE A 41 -12.45 25.66 8.45
C PHE A 41 -13.25 24.35 8.50
N PRO A 42 -14.58 24.34 8.72
CA PRO A 42 -15.36 23.10 8.74
C PRO A 42 -15.32 22.36 7.40
N VAL A 43 -15.42 23.11 6.29
CA VAL A 43 -15.36 22.55 4.92
C VAL A 43 -14.02 21.88 4.67
N TYR A 44 -12.93 22.50 5.12
CA TYR A 44 -11.59 21.94 5.00
C TYR A 44 -11.44 20.61 5.76
N LYS A 45 -11.97 20.53 7.00
CA LYS A 45 -11.94 19.27 7.77
C LYS A 45 -12.69 18.14 7.07
N ILE A 46 -13.87 18.42 6.50
CA ILE A 46 -14.64 17.43 5.74
C ILE A 46 -13.85 16.93 4.53
N PHE A 47 -13.18 17.83 3.80
CA PHE A 47 -12.37 17.45 2.64
C PHE A 47 -11.17 16.57 3.05
N GLN A 48 -10.47 16.94 4.14
CA GLN A 48 -9.39 16.12 4.67
C GLN A 48 -9.88 14.73 5.07
N GLN A 49 -11.02 14.62 5.74
CA GLN A 49 -11.61 13.35 6.11
C GLN A 49 -11.93 12.50 4.88
N ARG A 50 -12.61 13.05 3.86
CA ARG A 50 -12.89 12.34 2.59
C ARG A 50 -11.62 11.83 1.93
N SER A 51 -10.57 12.65 1.90
CA SER A 51 -9.28 12.25 1.31
C SER A 51 -8.66 11.06 2.06
N LYS A 52 -8.71 11.08 3.39
CA LYS A 52 -8.22 9.98 4.24
C LYS A 52 -9.06 8.71 4.10
N GLU A 53 -10.39 8.82 4.07
CA GLU A 53 -11.30 7.69 3.82
C GLU A 53 -11.05 7.06 2.45
N HIS A 54 -10.87 7.88 1.42
CA HIS A 54 -10.55 7.39 0.08
C HIS A 54 -9.21 6.66 0.04
N ARG A 55 -8.18 7.20 0.69
CA ARG A 55 -6.88 6.53 0.84
C ARG A 55 -7.02 5.20 1.58
N LEU A 56 -7.77 5.17 2.69
CA LEU A 56 -8.00 3.96 3.47
C LEU A 56 -8.69 2.87 2.62
N LYS A 57 -9.80 3.20 1.97
CA LYS A 57 -10.53 2.28 1.08
C LYS A 57 -9.64 1.78 -0.05
N ASN A 58 -8.85 2.65 -0.68
CA ASN A 58 -7.92 2.25 -1.73
C ASN A 58 -6.82 1.32 -1.22
N THR A 59 -6.25 1.59 -0.04
CA THR A 59 -5.24 0.71 0.57
C THR A 59 -5.83 -0.66 0.93
N LEU A 60 -7.00 -0.70 1.57
CA LEU A 60 -7.69 -1.96 1.90
C LEU A 60 -8.04 -2.74 0.62
N PHE A 61 -8.58 -2.07 -0.39
CA PHE A 61 -8.87 -2.68 -1.69
C PHE A 61 -7.61 -3.20 -2.39
N ALA A 62 -6.51 -2.43 -2.38
CA ALA A 62 -5.25 -2.85 -2.98
C ALA A 62 -4.66 -4.08 -2.26
N VAL A 63 -4.71 -4.12 -0.93
CA VAL A 63 -4.23 -5.28 -0.16
C VAL A 63 -5.15 -6.48 -0.37
N ARG A 64 -6.48 -6.32 -0.27
CA ARG A 64 -7.43 -7.40 -0.55
C ARG A 64 -7.29 -7.93 -1.97
N SER A 65 -7.20 -7.07 -2.97
CA SER A 65 -6.99 -7.50 -4.35
C SER A 65 -5.64 -8.21 -4.53
N ALA A 66 -4.59 -7.82 -3.79
CA ALA A 66 -3.35 -8.58 -3.77
C ALA A 66 -3.52 -9.97 -3.13
N ILE A 67 -4.30 -10.09 -2.05
CA ILE A 67 -4.60 -11.37 -1.36
C ILE A 67 -5.44 -12.28 -2.26
N TYR A 68 -6.56 -11.80 -2.78
CA TYR A 68 -7.49 -12.58 -3.60
C TYR A 68 -7.00 -12.84 -5.02
N GLY A 69 -5.89 -12.22 -5.41
CA GLY A 69 -5.46 -12.15 -6.80
C GLY A 69 -6.32 -11.15 -7.57
N SER A 70 -5.70 -10.06 -8.00
CA SER A 70 -6.36 -9.05 -8.80
C SER A 70 -7.01 -9.69 -10.04
N LYS A 71 -8.22 -9.24 -10.40
CA LYS A 71 -8.87 -9.62 -11.67
C LYS A 71 -8.09 -9.15 -12.91
N SER A 72 -7.06 -8.32 -12.74
CA SER A 72 -6.24 -7.81 -13.83
C SER A 72 -5.05 -8.72 -14.13
N GLN A 73 -4.77 -8.92 -15.42
CA GLN A 73 -3.63 -9.69 -15.92
C GLN A 73 -2.30 -9.23 -15.31
N SER A 74 -2.11 -7.92 -15.14
CA SER A 74 -0.89 -7.37 -14.55
C SER A 74 -0.71 -7.80 -13.09
N GLY A 75 -1.78 -7.83 -12.30
CA GLY A 75 -1.70 -8.29 -10.91
C GLY A 75 -1.36 -9.76 -10.80
N TYR A 76 -1.90 -10.59 -11.69
CA TYR A 76 -1.51 -12.00 -11.83
C TYR A 76 -0.03 -12.16 -12.17
N ASN A 77 0.49 -11.37 -13.12
CA ASN A 77 1.90 -11.39 -13.48
C ASN A 77 2.82 -10.97 -12.31
N PHE A 78 2.45 -9.94 -11.55
CA PHE A 78 3.22 -9.52 -10.38
C PHE A 78 3.22 -10.58 -9.27
N PHE A 79 2.05 -11.16 -9.00
CA PHE A 79 1.93 -12.24 -8.03
C PHE A 79 2.79 -13.44 -8.42
N THR A 80 2.67 -13.92 -9.66
CA THR A 80 3.44 -15.07 -10.15
C THR A 80 4.94 -14.79 -10.07
N GLN A 81 5.41 -13.63 -10.55
CA GLN A 81 6.82 -13.23 -10.47
C GLN A 81 7.34 -13.14 -9.03
N GLY A 82 6.60 -12.47 -8.13
CA GLY A 82 6.95 -12.36 -6.72
C GLY A 82 7.02 -13.73 -6.05
N TYR A 83 6.07 -14.60 -6.36
CA TYR A 83 6.05 -15.97 -5.90
C TYR A 83 7.23 -16.79 -6.45
N ARG A 84 7.62 -16.65 -7.74
CA ARG A 84 8.83 -17.29 -8.30
C ARG A 84 10.08 -16.89 -7.52
N SER A 85 10.22 -15.60 -7.25
CA SER A 85 11.36 -15.07 -6.49
C SER A 85 11.41 -15.65 -5.08
N MET A 86 10.26 -15.77 -4.41
CA MET A 86 10.15 -16.39 -3.09
C MET A 86 10.54 -17.88 -3.12
N VAL A 87 9.98 -18.66 -4.05
CA VAL A 87 10.30 -20.09 -4.22
C VAL A 87 11.78 -20.28 -4.48
N ARG A 88 12.35 -19.49 -5.40
CA ARG A 88 13.78 -19.50 -5.71
C ARG A 88 14.60 -19.31 -4.45
N ASN A 89 14.39 -18.22 -3.71
CA ASN A 89 15.21 -17.90 -2.55
C ASN A 89 15.11 -18.97 -1.46
N ARG A 90 13.93 -19.53 -1.25
CA ARG A 90 13.70 -20.57 -0.23
C ARG A 90 14.38 -21.89 -0.59
N ILE A 91 14.27 -22.33 -1.84
CA ILE A 91 14.92 -23.56 -2.30
C ILE A 91 16.44 -23.35 -2.40
N MET A 92 16.93 -22.19 -2.85
CA MET A 92 18.35 -21.85 -2.86
C MET A 92 18.98 -21.98 -1.46
N ALA A 93 18.33 -21.44 -0.42
CA ALA A 93 18.80 -21.58 0.95
C ALA A 93 18.84 -23.06 1.41
N ARG A 94 17.88 -23.89 0.99
CA ARG A 94 17.91 -25.33 1.26
C ARG A 94 19.01 -26.06 0.49
N ILE A 95 19.26 -25.70 -0.77
CA ILE A 95 20.39 -26.24 -1.56
C ILE A 95 21.71 -25.98 -0.84
N GLU A 96 21.92 -24.76 -0.35
CA GLU A 96 23.15 -24.40 0.38
C GLU A 96 23.32 -25.22 1.67
N THR A 97 22.23 -25.46 2.39
CA THR A 97 22.25 -26.17 3.68
C THR A 97 22.32 -27.68 3.52
N GLU A 98 21.60 -28.24 2.55
CA GLU A 98 21.30 -29.66 2.48
C GLU A 98 22.09 -30.45 1.41
N LEU A 99 22.78 -29.77 0.49
CA LEU A 99 23.55 -30.42 -0.58
C LEU A 99 25.06 -30.21 -0.43
N PRO A 100 25.89 -31.22 -0.78
CA PRO A 100 27.35 -31.09 -0.86
C PRO A 100 27.77 -30.02 -1.86
N GLU A 101 28.90 -29.35 -1.59
CA GLU A 101 29.39 -28.22 -2.41
C GLU A 101 29.51 -28.55 -3.90
N GLU A 102 30.01 -29.75 -4.21
CA GLU A 102 30.17 -30.24 -5.59
C GLU A 102 28.84 -30.29 -6.38
N GLN A 103 27.71 -30.48 -5.69
CA GLN A 103 26.40 -30.61 -6.31
C GLN A 103 25.60 -29.30 -6.33
N ARG A 104 26.04 -28.26 -5.58
CA ARG A 104 25.29 -27.01 -5.43
C ARG A 104 25.12 -26.29 -6.76
N VAL A 105 26.20 -26.11 -7.52
CA VAL A 105 26.15 -25.34 -8.78
C VAL A 105 25.19 -25.97 -9.79
N ALA A 106 25.24 -27.30 -9.92
CA ALA A 106 24.34 -28.04 -10.81
C ALA A 106 22.87 -27.95 -10.34
N ALA A 107 22.62 -28.07 -9.03
CA ALA A 107 21.28 -27.93 -8.47
C ALA A 107 20.73 -26.51 -8.63
N GLN A 108 21.55 -25.48 -8.43
CA GLN A 108 21.15 -24.08 -8.63
C GLN A 108 20.78 -23.78 -10.08
N ALA A 109 21.57 -24.28 -11.03
CA ALA A 109 21.28 -24.15 -12.47
C ALA A 109 19.98 -24.86 -12.84
N HIS A 110 19.78 -26.09 -12.34
CA HIS A 110 18.54 -26.85 -12.55
C HIS A 110 17.33 -26.12 -12.00
N LEU A 111 17.41 -25.55 -10.79
CA LEU A 111 16.32 -24.77 -10.20
C LEU A 111 15.95 -23.55 -11.06
N ILE A 112 16.93 -22.84 -11.60
CA ILE A 112 16.67 -21.68 -12.46
C ILE A 112 15.95 -22.14 -13.73
N GLN A 113 16.43 -23.21 -14.37
CA GLN A 113 15.82 -23.78 -15.57
C GLN A 113 14.36 -24.19 -15.30
N GLU A 114 14.14 -24.92 -14.21
CA GLU A 114 12.82 -25.41 -13.80
C GLU A 114 11.85 -24.26 -13.52
N LEU A 115 12.27 -23.21 -12.81
CA LEU A 115 11.43 -22.03 -12.53
C LEU A 115 11.12 -21.18 -13.77
N THR A 116 11.99 -21.21 -14.78
CA THR A 116 11.77 -20.53 -16.07
C THR A 116 10.92 -21.33 -17.05
N SER A 117 10.81 -22.65 -16.85
CA SER A 117 9.98 -23.50 -17.69
C SER A 117 8.49 -23.12 -17.54
N ASN A 118 7.73 -23.22 -18.62
CA ASN A 118 6.29 -23.01 -18.59
C ASN A 118 5.54 -24.13 -17.86
N ASP A 119 6.20 -25.28 -17.64
CA ASP A 119 5.62 -26.49 -17.05
C ASP A 119 5.79 -26.59 -15.53
N PHE A 120 6.35 -25.58 -14.87
CA PHE A 120 6.52 -25.62 -13.42
C PHE A 120 5.16 -25.68 -12.69
N LYS A 121 4.78 -26.90 -12.26
CA LYS A 121 3.52 -27.19 -11.56
C LYS A 121 3.48 -26.68 -10.11
N GLY A 122 4.56 -26.05 -9.64
CA GLY A 122 4.64 -25.50 -8.28
C GLY A 122 3.96 -24.13 -8.11
N TYR A 123 3.54 -23.50 -9.22
CA TYR A 123 2.80 -22.24 -9.18
C TYR A 123 1.32 -22.49 -8.89
N PRO A 124 0.72 -21.80 -7.90
CA PRO A 124 -0.72 -21.83 -7.74
C PRO A 124 -1.37 -21.16 -8.96
N GLU A 125 -2.36 -21.83 -9.57
CA GLU A 125 -3.09 -21.31 -10.74
C GLU A 125 -3.74 -19.96 -10.48
N THR A 126 -4.16 -19.74 -9.22
CA THR A 126 -4.62 -18.44 -8.73
C THR A 126 -4.16 -18.26 -7.28
N PRO A 127 -4.03 -17.02 -6.80
CA PRO A 127 -3.79 -16.75 -5.38
C PRO A 127 -4.83 -17.38 -4.46
N GLN A 128 -6.05 -17.63 -4.96
CA GLN A 128 -7.12 -18.31 -4.21
C GLN A 128 -6.81 -19.78 -3.94
N VAL A 129 -6.04 -20.47 -4.79
CA VAL A 129 -5.62 -21.85 -4.50
C VAL A 129 -4.74 -21.90 -3.24
N LEU A 130 -4.02 -20.82 -2.95
CA LEU A 130 -3.24 -20.69 -1.71
C LEU A 130 -4.13 -20.53 -0.46
N TRP A 131 -5.40 -20.14 -0.61
CA TRP A 131 -6.33 -19.97 0.51
C TRP A 131 -6.76 -21.30 1.14
N ASN A 132 -7.02 -22.31 0.33
CA ASN A 132 -7.58 -23.58 0.80
C ASN A 132 -6.53 -24.56 1.33
N ARG A 133 -5.25 -24.21 1.28
CA ARG A 133 -4.16 -25.05 1.76
C ARG A 133 -3.56 -24.37 2.98
N ILE A 134 -3.32 -25.13 4.05
CA ILE A 134 -2.72 -24.59 5.29
C ILE A 134 -1.19 -24.52 5.15
N ASN A 135 -0.61 -25.34 4.28
CA ASN A 135 0.78 -25.25 3.85
C ASN A 135 0.83 -25.57 2.35
N HIS A 136 1.46 -24.68 1.57
CA HIS A 136 1.78 -24.98 0.18
C HIS A 136 3.21 -25.52 0.14
N LEU A 137 3.33 -26.80 -0.25
CA LEU A 137 4.62 -27.47 -0.40
C LEU A 137 4.99 -27.43 -1.87
N VAL A 138 6.14 -26.86 -2.18
CA VAL A 138 6.74 -26.97 -3.52
C VAL A 138 7.93 -27.90 -3.42
N SER A 139 7.88 -28.99 -4.16
CA SER A 139 8.96 -29.95 -4.26
C SER A 139 9.64 -29.79 -5.61
N VAL A 140 10.97 -29.77 -5.60
CA VAL A 140 11.79 -29.77 -6.81
C VAL A 140 12.74 -30.95 -6.74
N ASP A 141 12.72 -31.75 -7.80
CA ASP A 141 13.58 -32.90 -7.95
C ASP A 141 14.92 -32.49 -8.55
N PHE A 142 16.01 -32.91 -7.93
CA PHE A 142 17.37 -32.67 -8.40
C PHE A 142 18.00 -33.99 -8.83
N PRO A 143 17.91 -34.36 -10.12
CA PRO A 143 18.33 -35.68 -10.60
C PRO A 143 19.82 -35.93 -10.38
N ALA A 144 20.67 -34.90 -10.53
CA ALA A 144 22.11 -34.99 -10.29
C ALA A 144 22.48 -35.31 -8.83
N ALA A 145 21.60 -34.97 -7.87
CA ALA A 145 21.78 -35.24 -6.45
C ALA A 145 20.94 -36.43 -5.96
N ALA A 146 20.12 -37.03 -6.84
CA ALA A 146 19.09 -38.02 -6.48
C ALA A 146 18.24 -37.60 -5.26
N LYS A 147 17.95 -36.30 -5.13
CA LYS A 147 17.31 -35.72 -3.96
C LYS A 147 16.18 -34.77 -4.37
N THR A 148 15.06 -34.87 -3.67
CA THR A 148 13.95 -33.91 -3.77
C THR A 148 14.06 -32.92 -2.62
N LEU A 149 14.07 -31.63 -2.92
CA LEU A 149 13.96 -30.60 -1.88
C LEU A 149 12.54 -30.07 -1.86
N THR A 150 11.92 -30.12 -0.70
CA THR A 150 10.59 -29.55 -0.47
C THR A 150 10.72 -28.26 0.32
N ALA A 151 10.21 -27.17 -0.22
CA ALA A 151 10.07 -25.91 0.48
C ALA A 151 8.62 -25.70 0.91
N ASP A 152 8.46 -25.31 2.16
CA ASP A 152 7.22 -24.86 2.77
C ASP A 152 7.09 -23.34 2.61
N PHE A 153 5.92 -22.89 2.19
CA PHE A 153 5.61 -21.47 2.06
C PHE A 153 4.51 -21.08 3.04
N GLU A 154 4.87 -20.19 3.96
CA GLU A 154 3.94 -19.51 4.85
C GLU A 154 3.42 -18.24 4.15
N TYR A 155 2.12 -17.96 4.23
CA TYR A 155 1.46 -16.89 3.46
C TYR A 155 1.69 -15.47 4.01
N ARG A 156 2.91 -15.13 4.44
CA ARG A 156 3.22 -13.82 4.99
C ARG A 156 3.54 -12.82 3.88
N PHE A 157 2.53 -12.11 3.39
CA PHE A 157 2.69 -11.19 2.26
C PHE A 157 3.10 -9.75 2.62
N LEU A 158 3.06 -9.35 3.90
CA LEU A 158 3.32 -7.95 4.28
C LEU A 158 4.68 -7.79 4.94
N ARG A 159 5.65 -7.31 4.16
CA ARG A 159 7.00 -6.96 4.63
C ARG A 159 7.03 -5.63 5.39
N LYS A 160 6.07 -4.72 5.13
CA LYS A 160 5.94 -3.43 5.78
C LYS A 160 4.48 -3.00 5.78
N GLU A 161 3.92 -2.76 6.96
CA GLU A 161 2.58 -2.22 7.11
C GLU A 161 2.57 -0.75 6.63
N PRO A 162 1.63 -0.36 5.76
CA PRO A 162 1.47 1.05 5.41
C PRO A 162 1.00 1.84 6.64
N VAL A 163 1.38 3.12 6.73
CA VAL A 163 0.90 3.99 7.81
C VAL A 163 -0.61 4.18 7.64
N HIS A 164 -1.36 3.98 8.73
CA HIS A 164 -2.80 4.15 8.71
C HIS A 164 -3.17 5.62 8.41
N PRO A 165 -4.03 5.93 7.42
CA PRO A 165 -4.35 7.31 7.01
C PRO A 165 -4.93 8.21 8.11
N PHE A 166 -5.43 7.59 9.18
CA PHE A 166 -6.03 8.26 10.34
C PHE A 166 -5.17 8.25 11.61
N ALA A 167 -3.95 7.68 11.58
CA ALA A 167 -3.13 7.52 12.79
C ALA A 167 -2.84 8.85 13.52
N ASP A 168 -2.80 9.95 12.77
CA ASP A 168 -2.59 11.31 13.25
C ASP A 168 -3.85 11.97 13.84
N TRP A 169 -5.04 11.48 13.51
CA TRP A 169 -6.32 11.97 14.06
C TRP A 169 -6.82 11.10 15.21
N TYR A 170 -6.62 9.80 15.09
CA TYR A 170 -7.04 8.79 16.05
C TYR A 170 -5.82 7.96 16.40
N PRO A 171 -5.21 8.16 17.59
CA PRO A 171 -4.02 7.42 18.00
C PRO A 171 -4.23 5.91 18.06
N GLY A 172 -5.48 5.47 18.20
CA GLY A 172 -5.89 4.07 18.17
C GLY A 172 -6.04 3.50 16.76
N ALA A 173 -5.89 4.28 15.69
CA ALA A 173 -6.13 3.81 14.33
C ALA A 173 -4.91 3.05 13.75
N HIS A 174 -5.11 1.77 13.43
CA HIS A 174 -4.07 0.87 12.92
C HIS A 174 -4.70 -0.20 12.02
N PHE A 175 -3.88 -0.95 11.26
CA PHE A 175 -4.37 -2.12 10.55
C PHE A 175 -4.27 -3.37 11.42
N CYS A 176 -5.27 -4.22 11.33
CA CYS A 176 -5.25 -5.57 11.86
C CYS A 176 -5.40 -6.58 10.73
N PHE A 177 -4.85 -7.77 10.97
CA PHE A 177 -4.80 -8.87 10.03
C PHE A 177 -5.62 -10.02 10.53
N ILE A 178 -6.35 -10.64 9.63
CA ILE A 178 -7.11 -11.84 9.92
C ILE A 178 -6.30 -13.03 9.43
N SER A 179 -6.17 -14.06 10.27
CA SER A 179 -5.41 -15.25 9.91
C SER A 179 -6.18 -16.20 9.00
N ALA A 180 -5.46 -16.85 8.07
CA ALA A 180 -6.08 -17.81 7.16
C ALA A 180 -6.37 -19.16 7.82
N ASN A 181 -5.63 -19.52 8.87
CA ASN A 181 -5.81 -20.76 9.60
C ASN A 181 -6.62 -20.60 10.89
N ASP A 182 -7.29 -19.47 11.10
CA ASP A 182 -8.21 -19.27 12.22
C ASP A 182 -9.35 -20.31 12.09
N PRO A 183 -9.42 -21.32 12.98
CA PRO A 183 -10.37 -22.43 12.85
C PRO A 183 -11.82 -21.98 12.99
N ASP A 184 -12.04 -20.82 13.62
CA ASP A 184 -13.38 -20.26 13.79
C ASP A 184 -13.69 -19.28 12.65
N SER A 185 -14.17 -19.83 11.53
CA SER A 185 -14.47 -19.06 10.31
C SER A 185 -15.52 -17.97 10.52
N VAL A 186 -16.30 -18.05 11.61
CA VAL A 186 -17.37 -17.12 11.95
C VAL A 186 -16.87 -15.94 12.81
N ASN A 187 -15.86 -16.15 13.67
CA ASN A 187 -15.35 -15.14 14.61
C ASN A 187 -13.87 -14.83 14.38
N ARG A 188 -13.52 -14.65 13.10
CA ARG A 188 -12.18 -14.24 12.67
C ARG A 188 -11.74 -12.99 13.40
N THR A 189 -10.81 -13.15 14.36
CA THR A 189 -10.43 -12.04 15.24
C THR A 189 -9.33 -11.23 14.58
N PRO A 190 -9.45 -9.90 14.43
CA PRO A 190 -8.38 -9.08 13.88
C PRO A 190 -7.17 -9.04 14.83
N ILE A 191 -5.97 -9.34 14.31
CA ILE A 191 -4.72 -9.42 15.06
C ILE A 191 -3.77 -8.32 14.59
N LYS A 192 -3.20 -7.55 15.51
CA LYS A 192 -2.16 -6.57 15.16
C LYS A 192 -0.91 -7.27 14.65
N LEU A 193 -0.17 -6.64 13.75
CA LEU A 193 1.06 -7.23 13.21
C LEU A 193 2.08 -7.60 14.29
N GLN A 194 2.18 -6.78 15.35
CA GLN A 194 3.08 -6.99 16.49
C GLN A 194 2.70 -8.21 17.34
N ASP A 195 1.41 -8.56 17.37
CA ASP A 195 0.86 -9.68 18.13
C ASP A 195 0.79 -10.96 17.25
N TRP A 196 1.29 -10.88 16.01
CA TRP A 196 1.27 -12.00 15.08
C TRP A 196 2.27 -13.08 15.46
N ASN A 197 1.78 -14.13 16.12
CA ASN A 197 2.56 -15.34 16.37
C ASN A 197 2.55 -16.29 15.14
N PRO A 198 3.68 -16.50 14.42
CA PRO A 198 3.72 -17.38 13.25
C PRO A 198 3.49 -18.86 13.57
N ALA A 199 3.70 -19.29 14.82
CA ALA A 199 3.41 -20.67 15.23
C ALA A 199 1.89 -20.96 15.29
N VAL A 200 1.09 -19.93 15.54
CA VAL A 200 -0.37 -20.03 15.71
C VAL A 200 -1.10 -19.48 14.48
N HIS A 201 -0.67 -18.33 13.97
CA HIS A 201 -1.31 -17.61 12.88
C HIS A 201 -0.54 -17.83 11.58
N LYS A 202 -1.18 -18.54 10.64
CA LYS A 202 -0.62 -18.87 9.35
C LYS A 202 -1.38 -18.10 8.28
N GLY A 203 -0.64 -17.23 7.61
CA GLY A 203 -1.15 -16.48 6.48
C GLY A 203 -2.14 -15.39 6.82
N VAL A 204 -2.28 -14.43 5.91
CA VAL A 204 -3.23 -13.32 6.03
C VAL A 204 -4.34 -13.50 5.01
N VAL A 205 -5.58 -13.55 5.50
CA VAL A 205 -6.77 -13.76 4.69
C VAL A 205 -7.51 -12.45 4.38
N ASP A 206 -7.37 -11.50 5.30
CA ASP A 206 -7.97 -10.18 5.17
C ASP A 206 -7.18 -9.18 6.02
N ILE A 207 -7.36 -7.90 5.69
CA ILE A 207 -6.90 -6.75 6.44
C ILE A 207 -8.11 -5.89 6.76
N VAL A 208 -8.15 -5.37 7.98
CA VAL A 208 -9.20 -4.46 8.44
C VAL A 208 -8.57 -3.23 9.08
N SER A 209 -9.28 -2.10 8.98
CA SER A 209 -9.00 -0.94 9.81
C SER A 209 -9.54 -1.19 11.21
N VAL A 210 -8.86 -0.72 12.25
CA VAL A 210 -9.39 -0.75 13.63
C VAL A 210 -9.12 0.60 14.29
N GLY A 211 -10.13 1.16 14.95
CA GLY A 211 -9.98 2.35 15.79
C GLY A 211 -9.98 3.68 15.05
N ALA A 212 -10.42 3.72 13.79
CA ALA A 212 -10.55 4.96 13.00
C ALA A 212 -11.93 5.62 13.11
N GLY A 213 -12.88 4.98 13.80
CA GLY A 213 -14.17 5.56 14.19
C GLY A 213 -15.26 5.45 13.11
N LEU A 214 -16.10 6.48 13.02
CA LEU A 214 -17.18 6.56 12.04
C LEU A 214 -16.74 7.38 10.83
N ALA A 215 -17.06 6.87 9.66
CA ALA A 215 -16.91 7.59 8.41
C ALA A 215 -17.98 8.67 8.23
N LEU A 216 -17.81 9.52 7.21
CA LEU A 216 -18.75 10.60 6.88
C LEU A 216 -20.15 10.10 6.51
N ASP A 217 -20.27 8.87 6.04
CA ASP A 217 -21.55 8.21 5.74
C ASP A 217 -22.19 7.53 6.97
N GLY A 218 -21.53 7.61 8.14
CA GLY A 218 -21.97 6.97 9.39
C GLY A 218 -21.61 5.49 9.50
N SER A 219 -20.95 4.90 8.51
CA SER A 219 -20.45 3.53 8.62
C SER A 219 -19.23 3.45 9.54
N SER A 220 -19.10 2.34 10.28
CA SER A 220 -17.89 2.07 11.05
C SER A 220 -16.75 1.73 10.09
N THR A 221 -15.62 2.45 10.21
CA THR A 221 -14.41 2.13 9.45
C THR A 221 -13.87 0.75 9.77
N ASP A 222 -14.25 0.19 10.92
CA ASP A 222 -13.75 -1.12 11.36
C ASP A 222 -14.40 -2.28 10.61
N ASN A 223 -15.50 -1.99 9.91
CA ASN A 223 -16.18 -2.93 9.00
C ASN A 223 -15.70 -2.79 7.54
N TRP A 224 -14.72 -1.92 7.28
CA TRP A 224 -14.24 -1.64 5.92
C TRP A 224 -13.17 -2.58 5.45
#